data_AF-A0A4U5PZK5-F1
#
_entry.id   AF-A0A4U5PZK5-F1
#
_cell.length_a   1.000
_cell.length_b   1.000
_cell.length_c   1.000
_cell.angle_alpha   90.00
_cell.angle_beta   90.00
_cell.angle_gamma   90.00
#
_symmetry.space_group_name_H-M   'P 1'
#
loop_
_entity.id
_entity.type
_entity.pdbx_description
1 polymer ?
#
loop_
_entity_poly.entity_id
_entity_poly.type
_entity_poly.pdbx_seq_one_letter_code
_entity_poly.pdbx_strand_id
1 'polypeptide(L)'
;MLEQGLIFVWRHAVREVEEETGIHLKLRDMVDLTAFLDPSTGGRVFPSPGGCDEEISVFLYRGCVGKEIITQLQGKETGLREKGELIKVHVVPYKELWRMTADAKVLMAIALYEMAKGGGLLPLKT
;
A
#
# COMPACT_ATOMS: atom_id res chain seq x y z
N MET A 1 -14.91 19.02 -0.25
CA MET A 1 -14.50 18.39 -1.53
C MET A 1 -13.23 17.55 -1.35
N LEU A 2 -12.16 18.09 -0.72
CA LEU A 2 -10.93 17.34 -0.42
C LEU A 2 -11.14 16.09 0.44
N GLU A 3 -11.95 16.16 1.50
CA GLU A 3 -12.28 14.97 2.33
C GLU A 3 -13.02 13.88 1.54
N GLN A 4 -13.88 14.24 0.60
CA GLN A 4 -14.59 13.26 -0.24
C GLN A 4 -13.65 12.57 -1.23
N GLY A 5 -12.68 13.31 -1.77
CA GLY A 5 -11.62 12.74 -2.63
C GLY A 5 -10.71 11.79 -1.87
N LEU A 6 -10.31 12.15 -0.65
CA LEU A 6 -9.50 11.27 0.19
C LEU A 6 -10.28 9.99 0.56
N ILE A 7 -11.53 10.11 1.03
CA ILE A 7 -12.36 8.93 1.33
C ILE A 7 -12.53 8.01 0.11
N PHE A 8 -12.63 8.56 -1.09
CA PHE A 8 -12.69 7.78 -2.33
C PHE A 8 -11.40 6.97 -2.56
N VAL A 9 -10.22 7.62 -2.46
CA VAL A 9 -8.91 6.96 -2.63
C VAL A 9 -8.72 5.80 -1.66
N TRP A 10 -9.08 5.99 -0.38
CA TRP A 10 -8.96 4.94 0.63
C TRP A 10 -9.89 3.75 0.33
N ARG A 11 -11.13 4.03 -0.06
CA ARG A 11 -12.10 2.98 -0.43
C ARG A 11 -11.63 2.21 -1.65
N HIS A 12 -11.02 2.88 -2.62
CA HIS A 12 -10.42 2.22 -3.77
C HIS A 12 -9.30 1.29 -3.32
N ALA A 13 -8.35 1.77 -2.51
CA ALA A 13 -7.25 0.94 -2.00
C ALA A 13 -7.74 -0.30 -1.23
N VAL A 14 -8.76 -0.16 -0.38
CA VAL A 14 -9.37 -1.30 0.31
C VAL A 14 -9.96 -2.31 -0.68
N ARG A 15 -10.74 -1.83 -1.66
CA ARG A 15 -11.39 -2.69 -2.65
C ARG A 15 -10.38 -3.48 -3.48
N GLU A 16 -9.34 -2.80 -3.99
CA GLU A 16 -8.30 -3.45 -4.81
C GLU A 16 -7.56 -4.52 -4.00
N VAL A 17 -7.18 -4.25 -2.75
CA VAL A 17 -6.51 -5.27 -1.91
C VAL A 17 -7.44 -6.44 -1.61
N GLU A 18 -8.72 -6.21 -1.34
CA GLU A 18 -9.69 -7.27 -1.14
C GLU A 18 -9.87 -8.14 -2.39
N GLU A 19 -9.94 -7.53 -3.58
CA GLU A 19 -10.06 -8.21 -4.86
C GLU A 19 -8.81 -9.04 -5.20
N GLU A 20 -7.62 -8.47 -5.04
CA GLU A 20 -6.35 -9.08 -5.43
C GLU A 20 -5.79 -10.05 -4.39
N THR A 21 -6.14 -9.93 -3.11
CA THR A 21 -5.57 -10.78 -2.05
C THR A 21 -6.63 -11.59 -1.31
N GLY A 22 -7.85 -11.08 -1.19
CA GLY A 22 -8.88 -11.62 -0.30
C GLY A 22 -8.69 -11.23 1.17
N ILE A 23 -7.77 -10.31 1.47
CA ILE A 23 -7.59 -9.77 2.83
C ILE A 23 -8.58 -8.63 3.05
N HIS A 24 -9.47 -8.79 4.01
CA HIS A 24 -10.42 -7.75 4.40
C HIS A 24 -9.75 -6.66 5.25
N LEU A 25 -9.75 -5.43 4.75
CA LEU A 25 -9.16 -4.28 5.43
C LEU A 25 -10.25 -3.43 6.08
N LYS A 26 -10.00 -2.97 7.30
CA LYS A 26 -10.82 -1.95 7.94
C LYS A 26 -10.14 -0.60 7.77
N LEU A 27 -10.86 0.38 7.25
CA LEU A 27 -10.35 1.75 7.02
C LEU A 27 -9.67 2.36 8.26
N ARG A 28 -10.20 2.08 9.46
CA ARG A 28 -9.63 2.56 10.73
C ARG A 28 -8.25 1.98 11.08
N ASP A 29 -7.87 0.86 10.47
CA ASP A 29 -6.59 0.17 10.73
C ASP A 29 -5.52 0.56 9.71
N MET A 30 -5.88 1.43 8.75
CA MET A 30 -4.98 1.95 7.73
C MET A 30 -4.34 3.26 8.18
N VAL A 31 -3.08 3.46 7.81
CA VAL A 31 -2.29 4.67 8.11
C VAL A 31 -1.85 5.28 6.79
N ASP A 32 -2.10 6.58 6.60
CA ASP A 32 -1.60 7.33 5.46
C ASP A 32 -0.12 7.66 5.66
N LEU A 33 0.75 6.99 4.91
CA LEU A 33 2.19 7.25 4.97
C LEU A 33 2.56 8.57 4.29
N THR A 34 1.79 8.96 3.27
CA THR A 34 2.00 10.23 2.56
C THR A 34 1.61 11.44 3.38
N ALA A 35 0.73 11.29 4.38
CA ALA A 35 0.41 12.33 5.35
C ALA A 35 1.57 12.72 6.27
N PHE A 36 2.65 11.92 6.35
CA PHE A 36 3.86 12.27 7.10
C PHE A 36 4.83 13.16 6.32
N LEU A 37 4.59 13.39 5.02
CA LEU A 37 5.37 14.33 4.23
C LEU A 37 5.11 15.77 4.68
N ASP A 38 6.04 16.66 4.37
CA ASP A 38 5.86 18.08 4.64
C ASP A 38 4.58 18.60 3.95
N PRO A 39 3.75 19.44 4.61
CA PRO A 39 2.51 19.95 4.03
C PRO A 39 2.69 20.64 2.68
N SER A 40 3.86 21.22 2.39
CA SER A 40 4.17 21.84 1.09
C SER A 40 4.18 20.86 -0.08
N THR A 41 4.35 19.56 0.19
CA THR A 41 4.26 18.48 -0.82
C THR A 41 2.82 18.15 -1.22
N GLY A 42 1.83 18.65 -0.46
CA GLY A 42 0.43 18.31 -0.65
C GLY A 42 0.08 16.85 -0.30
N GLY A 43 0.96 16.15 0.44
CA GLY A 43 0.73 14.78 0.92
C GLY A 43 0.65 13.76 -0.21
N ARG A 44 1.48 13.92 -1.25
CA ARG A 44 1.42 13.12 -2.48
C ARG A 44 2.82 12.77 -2.97
N VAL A 45 2.93 11.62 -3.65
CA VAL A 45 4.15 11.22 -4.35
C VAL A 45 3.93 11.34 -5.86
N PHE A 46 4.86 12.02 -6.52
CA PHE A 46 4.94 12.10 -7.98
C PHE A 46 6.03 11.13 -8.45
N PRO A 47 5.69 9.99 -9.07
CA PRO A 47 6.67 8.99 -9.47
C PRO A 47 7.60 9.48 -10.59
N SER A 48 7.09 10.34 -11.48
CA SER A 48 7.86 10.91 -12.59
C SER A 48 7.33 12.30 -12.98
N PRO A 49 7.62 13.35 -12.19
CA PRO A 49 7.02 14.68 -12.38
C PRO A 49 7.37 15.34 -13.72
N GLY A 50 8.42 14.88 -14.41
CA GLY A 50 8.80 15.37 -15.74
C GLY A 50 8.06 14.71 -16.91
N GLY A 51 7.38 13.58 -16.67
CA GLY A 51 6.79 12.76 -17.74
C GLY A 51 5.36 12.31 -17.50
N CYS A 52 4.82 12.48 -16.29
CA CYS A 52 3.47 12.09 -15.93
C CYS A 52 2.90 13.00 -14.83
N ASP A 53 1.60 13.24 -14.89
CA ASP A 53 0.80 13.92 -13.86
C ASP A 53 0.18 12.94 -12.85
N GLU A 54 0.65 11.68 -12.81
CA GLU A 54 0.23 10.69 -11.83
C GLU A 54 0.57 11.15 -10.41
N GLU A 55 -0.42 11.03 -9.53
CA GLU A 55 -0.30 11.29 -8.10
C GLU A 55 -0.61 10.02 -7.32
N ILE A 56 0.25 9.68 -6.38
CA ILE A 56 0.10 8.46 -5.58
C ILE A 56 0.01 8.82 -4.10
N SER A 57 -1.02 8.27 -3.45
CA SER A 57 -1.11 8.18 -1.99
C SER A 57 -0.71 6.77 -1.54
N VAL A 58 0.08 6.69 -0.48
CA VAL A 58 0.61 5.41 0.02
C VAL A 58 0.03 5.14 1.40
N PHE A 59 -0.61 3.98 1.54
CA PHE A 59 -1.23 3.55 2.79
C PHE A 59 -0.55 2.31 3.36
N LEU A 60 -0.43 2.28 4.69
CA LEU A 60 0.06 1.14 5.45
C LEU A 60 -1.12 0.44 6.14
N TYR A 61 -1.22 -0.87 5.94
CA TYR A 61 -2.03 -1.74 6.79
C TYR A 61 -1.14 -2.74 7.52
N ARG A 62 -1.42 -3.00 8.81
CA ARG A 62 -0.67 -3.97 9.63
C ARG A 62 -1.61 -4.95 10.33
N GLY A 63 -2.00 -6.02 9.63
CA GLY A 63 -2.78 -7.11 10.20
C GLY A 63 -1.95 -8.22 10.86
N CYS A 64 -2.62 -9.10 11.60
CA CYS A 64 -2.15 -10.44 11.91
C CYS A 64 -3.00 -11.42 11.12
N VAL A 65 -2.37 -12.36 10.43
CA VAL A 65 -3.06 -13.40 9.64
C VAL A 65 -2.54 -14.77 10.06
N GLY A 66 -3.42 -15.77 10.03
CA GLY A 66 -3.04 -17.15 10.29
C GLY A 66 -2.00 -17.65 9.28
N LYS A 67 -1.14 -18.58 9.69
CA LYS A 67 -0.10 -19.15 8.83
C LYS A 67 -0.69 -19.84 7.60
N GLU A 68 -1.87 -20.41 7.76
CA GLU A 68 -2.68 -21.05 6.72
C GLU A 68 -3.04 -20.03 5.63
N ILE A 69 -3.51 -18.84 6.02
CA ILE A 69 -3.83 -17.74 5.10
C ILE A 69 -2.57 -17.27 4.37
N ILE A 70 -1.45 -17.09 5.07
CA ILE A 70 -0.16 -16.73 4.46
C ILE A 70 0.23 -17.74 3.38
N THR A 71 0.05 -19.03 3.67
CA THR A 71 0.41 -20.11 2.75
C THR A 71 -0.50 -20.12 1.53
N GLN A 72 -1.80 -19.85 1.70
CA GLN A 72 -2.77 -19.75 0.60
C GLN A 72 -2.54 -18.54 -0.30
N LEU A 73 -2.03 -17.43 0.25
CA LEU A 73 -1.70 -16.23 -0.52
C LEU A 73 -0.47 -16.42 -1.40
N GLN A 74 0.49 -17.26 -0.98
CA GLN A 74 1.74 -17.43 -1.72
C GLN A 74 1.51 -18.04 -3.10
N GLY A 75 1.78 -17.25 -4.14
CA GLY A 75 1.67 -17.66 -5.53
C GLY A 75 0.23 -17.70 -6.05
N LYS A 76 -0.74 -17.17 -5.31
CA LYS A 76 -2.14 -17.09 -5.73
C LYS A 76 -2.28 -16.19 -6.95
N GLU A 77 -2.89 -16.71 -8.01
CA GLU A 77 -3.26 -15.93 -9.19
C GLU A 77 -4.62 -15.25 -8.94
N THR A 78 -4.69 -13.95 -9.19
CA THR A 78 -5.82 -13.07 -8.86
C THR A 78 -5.99 -11.97 -9.93
N GLY A 79 -6.91 -11.03 -9.69
CA GLY A 79 -7.28 -9.98 -10.64
C GLY A 79 -8.40 -10.41 -11.59
N LEU A 80 -9.02 -9.42 -12.23
CA LEU A 80 -10.11 -9.63 -13.18
C LEU A 80 -9.53 -9.96 -14.56
N ARG A 81 -9.40 -11.26 -14.86
CA ARG A 81 -8.93 -11.75 -16.17
C ARG A 81 -9.75 -11.18 -17.34
N GLU A 82 -11.05 -10.98 -17.14
CA GLU A 82 -11.95 -10.38 -18.14
C GLU A 82 -11.59 -8.91 -18.45
N LYS A 83 -10.94 -8.22 -17.51
CA LYS A 83 -10.42 -6.85 -17.68
C LYS A 83 -8.95 -6.81 -18.10
N GLY A 84 -8.32 -7.96 -18.32
CA GLY A 84 -6.92 -8.06 -18.76
C GLY A 84 -5.89 -8.08 -17.63
N GLU A 85 -6.31 -8.26 -16.38
CA GLU A 85 -5.40 -8.34 -15.23
C GLU A 85 -4.84 -9.76 -15.05
N LEU A 86 -3.52 -9.84 -14.88
CA LEU A 86 -2.77 -11.07 -14.62
C LEU A 86 -1.89 -10.84 -13.39
N ILE A 87 -2.46 -11.01 -12.21
CA ILE A 87 -1.81 -10.69 -10.94
C ILE A 87 -1.44 -11.97 -10.22
N LYS A 88 -0.23 -12.02 -9.69
CA LYS A 88 0.24 -13.12 -8.83
C LYS A 88 0.74 -12.56 -7.50
N VAL A 89 0.15 -13.03 -6.41
CA VAL A 89 0.51 -12.59 -5.06
C VAL A 89 1.80 -13.28 -4.61
N HIS A 90 2.74 -12.50 -4.10
CA HIS A 90 3.98 -12.98 -3.48
C HIS A 90 4.08 -12.46 -2.05
N VAL A 91 4.12 -13.38 -1.09
CA VAL A 91 4.41 -13.08 0.32
C VAL A 91 5.91 -13.15 0.54
N VAL A 92 6.48 -12.06 1.04
CA VAL A 92 7.92 -11.87 1.17
C VAL A 92 8.26 -11.46 2.60
N PRO A 93 9.32 -12.02 3.21
CA PRO A 93 9.81 -11.48 4.48
C PRO A 93 10.16 -10.01 4.31
N TYR A 94 9.58 -9.13 5.14
CA TYR A 94 9.70 -7.68 4.96
C TYR A 94 11.17 -7.20 4.85
N LYS A 95 12.07 -7.78 5.65
CA LYS A 95 13.52 -7.47 5.63
C LYS A 95 14.22 -7.73 4.28
N GLU A 96 13.67 -8.61 3.45
CA GLU A 96 14.20 -8.95 2.12
C GLU A 96 13.49 -8.20 0.99
N LEU A 97 12.31 -7.63 1.25
CA LEU A 97 11.42 -7.07 0.22
C LEU A 97 12.12 -6.08 -0.72
N TRP A 98 12.93 -5.18 -0.16
CA TRP A 98 13.66 -4.15 -0.93
C TRP A 98 14.67 -4.72 -1.92
N ARG A 99 15.15 -5.96 -1.73
CA ARG A 99 16.08 -6.66 -2.64
C ARG A 99 15.35 -7.51 -3.68
N MET A 100 14.05 -7.75 -3.48
CA MET A 100 13.27 -8.69 -4.27
C MET A 100 12.32 -8.01 -5.26
N THR A 101 12.36 -6.68 -5.35
CA THR A 101 11.51 -5.90 -6.24
C THR A 101 12.31 -4.80 -6.95
N ALA A 102 11.93 -4.52 -8.19
CA ALA A 102 12.36 -3.33 -8.93
C ALA A 102 11.24 -2.28 -9.00
N ASP A 103 10.09 -2.54 -8.36
CA ASP A 103 8.91 -1.67 -8.42
C ASP A 103 9.12 -0.40 -7.59
N ALA A 104 8.99 0.75 -8.24
CA ALA A 104 9.21 2.05 -7.62
C ALA A 104 8.18 2.35 -6.52
N LYS A 105 6.92 1.92 -6.68
CA LYS A 105 5.83 2.14 -5.69
C LYS A 105 6.10 1.37 -4.40
N VAL A 106 6.63 0.15 -4.51
CA VAL A 106 7.05 -0.63 -3.33
C VAL A 106 8.27 0.00 -2.66
N LEU A 107 9.28 0.42 -3.43
CA LEU A 107 10.49 1.03 -2.87
C LEU A 107 10.20 2.36 -2.17
N MET A 108 9.35 3.22 -2.74
CA MET A 108 8.91 4.46 -2.07
C MET A 108 8.10 4.16 -0.80
N ALA A 109 7.23 3.14 -0.81
CA ALA A 109 6.45 2.75 0.36
C ALA A 109 7.34 2.27 1.51
N ILE A 110 8.41 1.50 1.20
CA ILE A 110 9.43 1.11 2.18
C ILE A 110 10.10 2.35 2.78
N ALA A 111 10.53 3.30 1.95
CA ALA A 111 11.20 4.52 2.40
C ALA A 111 10.31 5.33 3.35
N LEU A 112 9.07 5.62 2.96
CA LEU A 112 8.13 6.37 3.82
C LEU A 112 7.84 5.63 5.12
N TYR A 113 7.65 4.31 5.07
CA TYR A 113 7.40 3.51 6.26
C TYR A 113 8.58 3.52 7.23
N GLU A 114 9.81 3.27 6.76
CA GLU A 114 10.98 3.23 7.65
C GLU A 114 11.31 4.61 8.22
N MET A 115 11.13 5.69 7.46
CA MET A 115 11.28 7.05 7.98
C MET A 115 10.23 7.40 9.05
N ALA A 116 8.96 7.08 8.79
CA ALA A 116 7.88 7.30 9.76
C ALA A 116 8.08 6.46 11.02
N LYS A 117 8.53 5.21 10.88
CA LYS A 117 8.83 4.31 11.99
C LYS A 117 10.01 4.79 12.81
N GLY A 118 11.12 5.18 12.17
CA GLY A 118 12.31 5.70 12.83
C GLY A 118 12.06 7.03 13.54
N GLY A 119 11.16 7.86 12.99
CA GLY A 119 10.70 9.10 13.62
C GLY A 119 9.64 8.93 14.70
N GLY A 120 9.18 7.70 14.99
CA GLY A 120 8.13 7.44 15.99
C GLY A 120 6.74 7.97 15.61
N LEU A 121 6.48 8.18 14.33
CA LEU A 121 5.23 8.75 13.81
C LEU A 121 4.13 7.72 13.62
N LEU A 122 4.49 6.43 13.54
CA LEU A 122 3.52 5.36 13.37
C LEU A 122 2.71 5.16 14.66
N PRO A 123 1.37 5.00 14.56
CA PRO A 123 0.56 4.72 15.72
C PRO A 123 0.97 3.38 16.36
N LEU A 124 0.90 3.32 17.70
CA LEU A 124 1.06 2.06 18.42
C LEU A 124 -0.05 1.10 17.97
N LYS A 125 0.29 -0.19 17.80
CA LYS A 125 -0.75 -1.22 17.64
C LYS A 125 -1.49 -1.33 18.98
N THR A 126 -2.76 -0.94 18.99
CA THR A 126 -3.73 -1.39 19.99
C THR A 126 -4.02 -2.87 19.84
#